data_AF-A0AAW6EL44-F1
#
_entry.id   AF-A0AAW6EL44-F1
#
_cell.length_a   1.000
_cell.length_b   1.000
_cell.length_c   1.000
_cell.angle_alpha   90.00
_cell.angle_beta   90.00
_cell.angle_gamma   90.00
#
_symmetry.space_group_name_H-M   'P 1'
#
loop_
_entity.id
_entity.type
_entity.pdbx_description
1 polymer ?
#
loop_
_entity_poly.entity_id
_entity_poly.type
_entity_poly.pdbx_seq_one_letter_code
_entity_poly.pdbx_strand_id
1 'polypeptide(L)'
;MIFLEYGASFLVTKRDYDLYYSDPDSLLGAGGQRFIAPSNQMDQLLIVANGDIGIIEEGLGIETDKWAGQELVRIDIDKSIVNDFYESGNLKLPTGTYNPICAIK
;
A
#
# COMPACT_ATOMS: atom_id res chain seq x y z
N MET A 1 -9.43 14.65 -2.78
CA MET A 1 -8.22 13.80 -2.75
C MET A 1 -8.69 12.37 -2.85
N ILE A 2 -8.22 11.61 -3.85
CA ILE A 2 -8.85 10.35 -4.32
C ILE A 2 -8.94 9.29 -3.19
N PHE A 3 -7.98 9.27 -2.28
CA PHE A 3 -7.97 8.41 -1.09
C PHE A 3 -9.18 8.59 -0.15
N LEU A 4 -9.74 9.79 -0.07
CA LEU A 4 -10.87 10.09 0.84
C LEU A 4 -12.19 9.45 0.34
N GLU A 5 -12.23 9.03 -0.92
CA GLU A 5 -13.41 8.41 -1.54
C GLU A 5 -13.34 6.88 -1.51
N TYR A 6 -12.16 6.31 -1.76
CA TYR A 6 -11.98 4.87 -1.96
C TYR A 6 -11.20 4.17 -0.84
N GLY A 7 -10.73 4.90 0.17
CA GLY A 7 -9.78 4.38 1.15
C GLY A 7 -8.39 4.21 0.54
N ALA A 8 -7.57 3.41 1.20
CA ALA A 8 -6.22 3.12 0.75
C ALA A 8 -5.90 1.63 0.89
N SER A 9 -4.88 1.18 0.18
CA SER A 9 -4.37 -0.17 0.33
C SER A 9 -2.87 -0.21 0.05
N PHE A 10 -2.24 -1.28 0.51
CA PHE A 10 -0.86 -1.60 0.19
C PHE A 10 -0.66 -3.12 0.13
N LEU A 11 0.40 -3.53 -0.56
CA LEU A 11 0.82 -4.92 -0.63
C LEU A 11 2.04 -5.16 0.25
N VAL A 12 2.06 -6.33 0.88
CA VAL A 12 3.21 -6.87 1.61
C VAL A 12 3.40 -8.33 1.25
N THR A 13 4.60 -8.86 1.50
CA THR A 13 4.82 -10.30 1.41
C THR A 13 4.03 -11.02 2.51
N LYS A 14 3.59 -12.26 2.26
CA LYS A 14 2.91 -13.08 3.28
C LYS A 14 3.75 -13.25 4.55
N ARG A 15 5.07 -13.35 4.38
CA ARG A 15 6.02 -13.36 5.49
C ARG A 15 5.93 -12.09 6.35
N ASP A 16 5.95 -10.92 5.73
CA ASP A 16 5.86 -9.65 6.47
C ASP A 16 4.48 -9.46 7.09
N TYR A 17 3.42 -9.90 6.39
CA TYR A 17 2.07 -9.98 6.94
C TYR A 17 2.06 -10.71 8.28
N ASP A 18 2.56 -11.94 8.31
CA ASP A 18 2.54 -12.78 9.50
C ASP A 18 3.36 -12.18 10.65
N LEU A 19 4.49 -11.52 10.33
CA LEU A 19 5.39 -10.93 11.32
C LEU A 19 4.88 -9.61 11.91
N TYR A 20 4.20 -8.77 11.11
CA TYR A 20 3.96 -7.37 11.48
C TYR A 20 2.51 -6.89 11.34
N TYR A 21 1.66 -7.59 10.58
CA TYR A 21 0.29 -7.13 10.23
C TYR A 21 -0.79 -8.18 10.51
N SER A 22 -0.44 -9.28 11.20
CA SER A 22 -1.40 -10.26 11.69
C SER A 22 -2.30 -9.67 12.79
N ASP A 23 -1.82 -8.63 13.47
CA ASP A 23 -2.64 -7.73 14.29
C ASP A 23 -3.32 -6.68 13.39
N PRO A 24 -4.66 -6.65 13.32
CA PRO A 24 -5.41 -5.69 12.50
C PRO A 24 -5.19 -4.22 12.89
N ASP A 25 -4.74 -3.93 14.11
CA ASP A 25 -4.42 -2.56 14.54
C ASP A 25 -3.01 -2.11 14.10
N SER A 26 -2.18 -3.04 13.59
CA SER A 26 -0.82 -2.76 13.15
C SER A 26 -0.79 -2.36 11.67
N LEU A 27 -0.96 -1.06 11.37
CA LEU A 27 -0.88 -0.53 10.00
C LEU A 27 0.54 -0.07 9.61
N LEU A 28 1.36 0.29 10.60
CA LEU A 28 2.69 0.87 10.38
C LEU A 28 3.80 -0.19 10.29
N GLY A 29 3.59 -1.39 10.82
CA GLY A 29 4.56 -2.48 10.86
C GLY A 29 5.97 -2.05 11.30
N ALA A 30 7.01 -2.73 10.79
CA ALA A 30 8.39 -2.37 11.09
C ALA A 30 8.79 -1.04 10.43
N GLY A 31 9.06 -0.01 11.24
CA GLY A 31 9.63 1.27 10.79
C GLY A 31 8.73 2.50 10.92
N GLY A 32 7.48 2.35 11.39
CA GLY A 32 6.63 3.49 11.75
C GLY A 32 6.17 4.36 10.58
N GLN A 33 6.36 3.92 9.34
CA GLN A 33 5.84 4.60 8.15
C GLN A 33 5.61 3.61 7.01
N ARG A 34 4.62 3.88 6.16
CA ARG A 34 4.23 2.98 5.06
C ARG A 34 3.75 3.75 3.85
N PHE A 35 4.12 3.27 2.67
CA PHE A 35 3.56 3.71 1.41
C PHE A 35 2.21 3.00 1.11
N ILE A 36 1.20 3.78 0.77
CA ILE A 36 -0.18 3.38 0.49
C ILE A 36 -0.66 3.98 -0.83
N ALA A 37 -1.48 3.25 -1.58
CA ALA A 37 -2.12 3.71 -2.81
C ALA A 37 -3.65 3.76 -2.63
N PRO A 38 -4.39 4.58 -3.40
CA PRO A 38 -5.85 4.52 -3.39
C PRO A 38 -6.31 3.11 -3.76
N SER A 39 -7.29 2.56 -3.05
CA SER A 39 -7.69 1.16 -3.25
C SER A 39 -8.14 0.86 -4.68
N ASN A 40 -8.82 1.79 -5.34
CA ASN A 40 -9.20 1.65 -6.74
C ASN A 40 -7.99 1.61 -7.71
N GLN A 41 -6.88 2.28 -7.38
CA GLN A 41 -5.65 2.18 -8.18
C GLN A 41 -4.95 0.85 -7.96
N MET A 42 -4.95 0.34 -6.73
CA MET A 42 -4.45 -1.00 -6.44
C MET A 42 -5.30 -2.07 -7.14
N ASP A 43 -6.64 -1.92 -7.16
CA ASP A 43 -7.53 -2.80 -7.92
C ASP A 43 -7.14 -2.85 -9.40
N GLN A 44 -6.96 -1.69 -10.03
CA GLN A 44 -6.56 -1.60 -11.44
C GLN A 44 -5.18 -2.23 -11.67
N LEU A 45 -4.21 -1.99 -10.78
CA LEU A 45 -2.90 -2.60 -10.87
C LEU A 45 -2.98 -4.14 -10.82
N LEU A 46 -3.74 -4.68 -9.87
CA LEU A 46 -3.90 -6.13 -9.71
C LEU A 46 -4.64 -6.76 -10.91
N ILE A 47 -5.61 -6.06 -11.49
CA ILE A 47 -6.29 -6.48 -12.73
C ILE A 47 -5.31 -6.51 -13.91
N VAL A 48 -4.52 -5.45 -14.10
CA VAL A 48 -3.55 -5.35 -15.20
C VAL A 48 -2.43 -6.39 -15.04
N ALA A 49 -1.96 -6.58 -13.81
CA ALA A 49 -0.94 -7.57 -13.49
C ALA A 49 -1.41 -9.00 -13.77
N ASN A 50 -2.69 -9.31 -13.51
CA ASN A 50 -3.26 -10.64 -13.74
C ASN A 50 -2.41 -11.77 -13.11
N GLY A 51 -1.88 -11.52 -11.90
CA GLY A 51 -0.99 -12.42 -11.18
C GLY A 51 0.50 -12.31 -11.52
N ASP A 52 0.90 -11.47 -12.47
CA ASP A 52 2.30 -11.18 -12.77
C ASP A 52 2.91 -10.22 -11.72
N ILE A 53 3.80 -10.76 -10.88
CA ILE A 53 4.47 -10.00 -9.83
C ILE A 53 5.37 -8.91 -10.40
N GLY A 54 5.99 -9.12 -11.56
CA GLY A 54 6.88 -8.12 -12.16
C GLY A 54 6.15 -6.83 -12.53
N ILE A 55 4.91 -6.95 -13.03
CA ILE A 55 4.04 -5.79 -13.31
C ILE A 55 3.64 -5.07 -12.02
N ILE A 56 3.38 -5.82 -10.94
CA ILE A 56 3.07 -5.25 -9.62
C ILE A 56 4.28 -4.48 -9.07
N GLU A 57 5.48 -5.06 -9.15
CA GLU A 57 6.72 -4.42 -8.70
C GLU A 57 6.97 -3.12 -9.46
N GLU A 58 6.88 -3.14 -10.79
CA GLU A 58 7.03 -1.94 -11.63
C GLU A 58 5.98 -0.87 -11.27
N GLY A 59 4.71 -1.27 -11.15
CA GLY A 59 3.61 -0.37 -10.83
C GLY A 59 3.72 0.30 -9.46
N LEU A 60 4.41 -0.35 -8.51
CA LEU A 60 4.66 0.17 -7.16
C LEU A 60 6.06 0.76 -6.98
N GLY A 61 6.92 0.72 -8.00
CA GLY A 61 8.31 1.18 -7.91
C GLY A 61 9.19 0.32 -7.01
N ILE A 62 8.86 -0.96 -6.85
CA ILE A 62 9.68 -1.95 -6.16
C ILE A 62 10.78 -2.43 -7.11
N GLU A 63 11.98 -2.69 -6.58
CA GLU A 63 13.06 -3.29 -7.38
C GLU A 63 12.62 -4.63 -7.94
N THR A 64 12.99 -4.90 -9.20
CA THR A 64 12.67 -6.15 -9.90
C THR A 64 13.13 -7.38 -9.12
N ASP A 65 12.29 -8.42 -9.13
CA ASP A 65 12.49 -9.74 -8.52
C ASP A 65 12.56 -9.76 -6.99
N LYS A 66 12.27 -8.66 -6.30
CA LYS A 66 12.26 -8.64 -4.82
C LYS A 66 11.17 -9.52 -4.23
N TRP A 67 10.05 -9.61 -4.90
CA TRP A 67 8.87 -10.38 -4.50
C TRP A 67 8.65 -11.61 -5.39
N ALA A 68 9.56 -11.91 -6.32
CA ALA A 68 9.48 -13.09 -7.17
C ALA A 68 9.32 -14.38 -6.34
N GLY A 69 8.30 -15.18 -6.69
CA GLY A 69 7.98 -16.43 -6.01
C GLY A 69 7.41 -16.26 -4.60
N GLN A 70 7.12 -15.04 -4.15
CA GLN A 70 6.48 -14.77 -2.88
C GLN A 70 4.97 -14.62 -3.04
N GLU A 71 4.22 -15.04 -2.02
CA GLU A 71 2.80 -14.71 -1.92
C GLU A 71 2.65 -13.28 -1.41
N LEU A 72 1.77 -12.51 -2.05
CA LEU A 72 1.48 -11.13 -1.67
C LEU A 72 0.12 -11.06 -0.97
N VAL A 73 0.08 -10.29 0.11
CA VAL A 73 -1.13 -10.01 0.87
C VAL A 73 -1.44 -8.53 0.71
N ARG A 74 -2.69 -8.25 0.35
CA ARG A 74 -3.25 -6.91 0.35
C ARG A 74 -3.80 -6.58 1.72
N ILE A 75 -3.50 -5.38 2.19
CA ILE A 75 -4.10 -4.78 3.37
C ILE A 75 -4.87 -3.55 2.91
N ASP A 76 -6.18 -3.54 3.21
CA ASP A 76 -7.07 -2.42 2.96
C ASP A 76 -7.19 -1.56 4.22
N ILE A 77 -7.16 -0.24 4.03
CA ILE A 77 -7.32 0.79 5.07
C ILE A 77 -8.62 1.52 4.75
N ASP A 78 -9.55 1.48 5.70
CA ASP A 78 -10.83 2.16 5.55
C ASP A 78 -10.63 3.67 5.35
N LYS A 79 -11.49 4.28 4.54
CA LYS A 79 -11.45 5.72 4.27
C LYS A 79 -11.51 6.57 5.53
N SER A 80 -12.22 6.13 6.58
CA SER A 80 -12.29 6.87 7.86
C SER A 80 -10.91 6.98 8.51
N ILE A 81 -10.17 5.87 8.56
CA ILE A 81 -8.80 5.83 9.08
C ILE A 81 -7.87 6.71 8.22
N VAL A 82 -8.02 6.67 6.89
CA VAL A 82 -7.24 7.53 5.99
C VAL A 82 -7.56 9.01 6.21
N ASN A 83 -8.83 9.35 6.43
CA ASN A 83 -9.25 10.71 6.77
C ASN A 83 -8.65 11.15 8.11
N ASP A 84 -8.64 10.28 9.12
CA ASP A 84 -8.04 10.57 10.43
C ASP A 84 -6.54 10.89 10.27
N PHE A 85 -5.80 10.11 9.46
CA PHE A 85 -4.40 10.40 9.16
C PHE A 85 -4.21 11.71 8.38
N TYR A 86 -5.14 12.05 7.49
CA TYR A 86 -5.11 13.32 6.76
C TYR A 86 -5.32 14.51 7.69
N GLU A 87 -6.37 14.45 8.53
CA GLU A 87 -6.73 15.50 9.47
C GLU A 87 -5.68 15.68 10.57
N SER A 88 -5.03 14.59 11.00
CA SER A 88 -3.93 14.65 11.98
C SER A 88 -2.60 15.12 11.39
N GLY A 89 -2.50 15.26 10.06
CA GLY A 89 -1.25 15.60 9.37
C GLY A 89 -0.23 14.47 9.28
N ASN A 90 -0.63 13.23 9.57
CA ASN A 90 0.20 12.03 9.47
C ASN A 90 0.22 11.42 8.06
N LEU A 91 -0.69 11.85 7.18
CA LEU A 91 -0.69 11.50 5.77
C LEU A 91 0.21 12.45 4.98
N LYS A 92 1.30 11.91 4.42
CA LYS A 92 2.25 12.66 3.60
C LYS A 92 2.07 12.29 2.13
N LEU A 93 1.86 13.29 1.29
CA LEU A 93 1.93 13.12 -0.16
C LEU A 93 3.40 12.84 -0.55
N PRO A 94 3.66 11.93 -1.50
CA PRO A 94 4.99 11.74 -2.03
C PRO A 94 5.38 13.01 -2.79
N THR A 95 6.62 13.47 -2.64
CA THR A 95 7.14 14.65 -3.35
C THR A 95 7.83 14.29 -4.68
N GLY A 96 7.65 13.05 -5.16
CA GLY A 96 8.24 12.53 -6.40
C GLY A 96 7.23 12.36 -7.54
N THR A 97 7.71 12.18 -8.76
CA THR A 97 6.92 12.03 -10.00
C THR A 97 6.26 10.66 -10.20
N TYR A 98 6.49 9.70 -9.30
CA TYR A 98 5.86 8.38 -9.37
C TYR A 98 4.37 8.47 -8.96
N ASN A 99 3.53 7.64 -9.61
CA ASN A 99 2.08 7.54 -9.40
C ASN A 99 1.68 7.63 -7.92
N PRO A 100 0.48 8.14 -7.57
CA PRO A 100 0.22 8.71 -6.25
C PRO A 100 0.21 7.65 -5.15
N ILE A 101 1.39 7.40 -4.58
CA ILE A 101 1.62 6.54 -3.42
C ILE A 101 1.86 7.47 -2.21
N CYS A 102 0.90 7.60 -1.32
CA CYS A 102 1.05 8.40 -0.10
C CYS A 102 1.79 7.64 1.00
N ALA A 103 2.43 8.34 1.93
CA ALA A 103 3.03 7.72 3.11
C ALA A 103 2.22 8.03 4.37
N ILE A 104 1.87 7.02 5.17
CA ILE A 104 1.37 7.20 6.55
C ILE A 104 2.53 7.15 7.54
N LYS A 105 2.40 7.87 8.66
CA LYS A 105 3.35 7.92 9.78
C LYS A 105 2.65 7.75 11.12
#